data_AF-A0A0C2X5A1-F1
#
_entry.id   AF-A0A0C2X5A1-F1
#
_cell.length_a   1.000
_cell.length_b   1.000
_cell.length_c   1.000
_cell.angle_alpha   90.00
_cell.angle_beta   90.00
_cell.angle_gamma   90.00
#
_symmetry.space_group_name_H-M   'P 1'
#
loop_
_entity.id
_entity.type
_entity.pdbx_description
1 polymer ?
#
loop_
_entity_poly.entity_id
_entity_poly.type
_entity_poly.pdbx_seq_one_letter_code
_entity_poly.pdbx_strand_id
1 'polypeptide(L)'
;MPALFSSSRRGRPLLLVALATFALVFLARNVFSSSRHKIANYLGSKPKVNEIYGLLYLVTRGAEQPHTLSDAVDVDPKKPIDFSVYSGGKRWIDWKKEAQRLDDDFPIIVFSKTYCPYSKRAKNLLASYDIQPSPHIVEVDLRGDGALVKALLTRMTGRGTFPNILVRGRSIGGSDDLFSLHESSKLAQILQDAGTEFRTQDV
;
A
#
# COMPACT_ATOMS: atom_id res chain seq x y z
N MET A 1 -88.63 39.77 27.27
CA MET A 1 -88.72 38.67 26.28
C MET A 1 -87.39 37.92 26.26
N PRO A 2 -87.41 36.58 26.26
CA PRO A 2 -86.24 35.73 26.53
C PRO A 2 -85.54 35.24 25.26
N ALA A 3 -84.24 34.90 25.37
CA ALA A 3 -83.52 33.90 24.57
C ALA A 3 -82.18 33.65 25.32
N LEU A 4 -81.99 32.58 26.10
CA LEU A 4 -81.68 31.18 25.73
C LEU A 4 -80.54 31.01 24.70
N PHE A 5 -79.79 29.92 24.91
CA PHE A 5 -78.59 29.39 24.24
C PHE A 5 -77.23 29.79 24.85
N SER A 6 -76.25 28.92 25.03
CA SER A 6 -76.15 27.45 25.08
C SER A 6 -74.67 27.10 25.28
N SER A 7 -74.40 26.02 26.02
CA SER A 7 -73.28 25.07 25.85
C SER A 7 -71.85 25.62 25.75
N SER A 8 -71.00 25.33 26.73
CA SER A 8 -70.20 24.10 26.83
C SER A 8 -69.08 23.98 25.80
N ARG A 9 -67.96 23.44 26.30
CA ARG A 9 -66.79 22.83 25.63
C ARG A 9 -65.57 23.74 25.62
N ARG A 10 -64.36 23.25 25.89
CA ARG A 10 -63.85 21.95 26.33
C ARG A 10 -62.40 22.25 26.68
N GLY A 11 -61.92 21.81 27.84
CA GLY A 11 -60.48 21.79 28.10
C GLY A 11 -59.76 20.89 27.09
N ARG A 12 -58.52 21.26 26.73
CA ARG A 12 -57.40 20.44 26.22
C ARG A 12 -56.40 21.33 25.44
N PRO A 13 -55.11 20.99 25.27
CA PRO A 13 -54.31 19.91 25.87
C PRO A 13 -52.85 20.33 26.16
N LEU A 14 -52.47 20.65 27.41
CA LEU A 14 -51.04 20.92 27.71
C LEU A 14 -50.18 19.65 27.87
N LEU A 15 -50.79 18.46 28.00
CA LEU A 15 -50.06 17.21 28.28
C LEU A 15 -49.47 16.52 27.03
N LEU A 16 -49.97 16.81 25.83
CA LEU A 16 -49.53 16.14 24.58
C LEU A 16 -48.19 16.67 24.04
N VAL A 17 -47.82 17.90 24.37
CA VAL A 17 -46.59 18.53 23.85
C VAL A 17 -45.34 17.98 24.55
N ALA A 18 -45.39 17.73 25.86
CA ALA A 18 -44.24 17.26 26.63
C ALA A 18 -43.81 15.82 26.28
N LEU A 19 -44.77 14.92 26.05
CA LEU A 19 -44.49 13.54 25.64
C LEU A 19 -43.86 13.45 24.24
N ALA A 20 -44.29 14.33 23.31
CA ALA A 20 -43.71 14.40 21.98
C ALA A 20 -42.25 14.88 22.00
N THR A 21 -41.91 15.85 22.86
CA THR A 21 -40.52 16.32 23.00
C THR A 21 -39.59 15.27 23.64
N PHE A 22 -40.08 14.50 24.62
CA PHE A 22 -39.27 13.47 25.26
C PHE A 22 -39.03 12.27 24.33
N ALA A 23 -40.05 11.88 23.55
CA ALA A 23 -39.91 10.85 22.52
C ALA A 23 -38.93 11.25 21.40
N LEU A 24 -38.94 12.52 20.97
CA LEU A 24 -38.02 13.02 19.95
C LEU A 24 -36.56 13.03 20.43
N VAL A 25 -36.32 13.42 21.69
CA VAL A 25 -34.97 13.39 22.29
C VAL A 25 -34.49 11.95 22.50
N PHE A 26 -35.37 11.02 22.90
CA PHE A 26 -35.00 9.62 23.10
C PHE A 26 -34.73 8.89 21.76
N LEU A 27 -35.54 9.15 20.73
CA LEU A 27 -35.29 8.68 19.35
C LEU A 27 -33.98 9.26 18.79
N ALA A 28 -33.70 10.54 19.00
CA ALA A 28 -32.44 11.15 18.58
C ALA A 28 -31.22 10.51 19.27
N ARG A 29 -31.31 10.19 20.57
CA ARG A 29 -30.21 9.51 21.28
C ARG A 29 -29.98 8.07 20.83
N ASN A 30 -31.05 7.33 20.46
CA ASN A 30 -30.91 5.96 19.98
C ASN A 30 -30.43 5.87 18.52
N VAL A 31 -30.84 6.81 17.67
CA VAL A 31 -30.35 6.90 16.27
C VAL A 31 -28.88 7.35 16.23
N PHE A 32 -28.43 8.19 17.17
CA PHE A 32 -27.03 8.64 17.22
C PHE A 32 -26.06 7.64 17.91
N SER A 33 -26.58 6.63 18.61
CA SER A 33 -25.77 5.57 19.22
C SER A 33 -25.22 4.57 18.18
N SER A 34 -26.07 4.18 17.22
CA SER A 34 -25.70 3.21 16.17
C SER A 34 -24.67 3.76 15.15
N SER A 35 -24.61 5.09 14.99
CA SER A 35 -23.69 5.74 14.06
C SER A 35 -22.24 5.82 14.58
N ARG A 36 -22.00 5.77 15.90
CA ARG A 36 -20.64 5.86 16.45
C ARG A 36 -19.83 4.57 16.28
N HIS A 37 -20.49 3.41 16.24
CA HIS A 37 -19.82 2.11 16.11
C HIS A 37 -19.38 1.82 14.65
N LYS A 38 -20.02 2.45 13.65
CA LYS A 38 -19.56 2.40 12.25
C LYS A 38 -18.43 3.40 11.97
N ILE A 39 -18.43 4.56 12.64
CA ILE A 39 -17.39 5.59 12.48
C ILE A 39 -16.07 5.15 13.13
N ALA A 40 -16.09 4.41 14.25
CA ALA A 40 -14.88 3.88 14.89
C ALA A 40 -14.10 2.91 13.98
N ASN A 41 -14.78 2.11 13.15
CA ASN A 41 -14.13 1.24 12.17
C ASN A 41 -13.52 2.01 10.98
N TYR A 42 -14.06 3.18 10.64
CA TYR A 42 -13.49 4.06 9.62
C TYR A 42 -12.31 4.90 10.12
N LEU A 43 -12.25 5.19 11.42
CA LEU A 43 -11.16 5.91 12.07
C LEU A 43 -10.01 5.00 12.56
N GLY A 44 -10.22 3.68 12.57
CA GLY A 44 -9.29 2.70 13.13
C GLY A 44 -8.36 2.00 12.14
N SER A 45 -8.64 2.00 10.83
CA SER A 45 -7.77 1.34 9.85
C SER A 45 -6.96 2.36 9.07
N LYS A 46 -5.64 2.42 9.31
CA LYS A 46 -4.72 3.13 8.42
C LYS A 46 -4.93 2.59 7.00
N PRO A 47 -5.27 3.42 6.00
CA PRO A 47 -5.48 2.92 4.64
C PRO A 47 -4.16 2.38 4.08
N LYS A 48 -4.15 1.09 3.71
CA LYS A 48 -2.98 0.41 3.13
C LYS A 48 -2.46 1.19 1.93
N VAL A 49 -1.17 1.51 1.91
CA VAL A 49 -0.49 2.01 0.71
C VAL A 49 -0.61 0.94 -0.35
N ASN A 50 -0.92 1.31 -1.60
CA ASN A 50 -0.91 0.34 -2.69
C ASN A 50 0.53 -0.16 -2.83
N GLU A 51 0.70 -1.44 -2.56
CA GLU A 51 1.97 -2.15 -2.34
C GLU A 51 3.05 -1.77 -3.35
N ILE A 52 2.67 -1.61 -4.62
CA ILE A 52 3.60 -1.23 -5.68
C ILE A 52 4.31 0.10 -5.42
N TYR A 53 3.59 1.11 -4.90
CA TYR A 53 4.18 2.43 -4.63
C TYR A 53 5.10 2.38 -3.42
N GLY A 54 4.79 1.52 -2.46
CA GLY A 54 5.71 1.18 -1.38
C GLY A 54 6.99 0.51 -1.89
N LEU A 55 6.86 -0.50 -2.75
CA LEU A 55 8.00 -1.23 -3.32
C LEU A 55 8.85 -0.31 -4.21
N LEU A 56 8.23 0.54 -5.03
CA LEU A 56 8.92 1.56 -5.80
C LEU A 56 9.67 2.54 -4.90
N TYR A 57 9.03 3.02 -3.83
CA TYR A 57 9.69 3.88 -2.85
C TYR A 57 10.92 3.21 -2.22
N LEU A 58 10.82 1.92 -1.92
CA LEU A 58 11.95 1.17 -1.39
C LEU A 58 13.16 1.18 -2.34
N VAL A 59 12.93 1.05 -3.65
CA VAL A 59 14.00 1.11 -4.67
C VAL A 59 14.74 2.46 -4.67
N THR A 60 14.08 3.55 -4.31
CA THR A 60 14.67 4.90 -4.39
C THR A 60 15.65 5.25 -3.26
N ARG A 61 15.68 4.51 -2.14
CA ARG A 61 16.49 4.89 -0.96
C ARG A 61 18.00 4.77 -1.16
N GLY A 62 18.44 4.01 -2.17
CA GLY A 62 19.87 3.79 -2.46
C GLY A 62 20.43 4.67 -3.58
N ALA A 63 19.60 5.41 -4.32
CA ALA A 63 20.04 6.30 -5.36
C ALA A 63 20.13 7.73 -4.79
N GLU A 64 21.30 8.36 -4.84
CA GLU A 64 21.47 9.78 -4.46
C GLU A 64 20.72 10.77 -5.37
N GLN A 65 19.85 10.28 -6.27
CA GLN A 65 19.06 11.07 -7.21
C GLN A 65 17.63 10.50 -7.31
N PRO A 66 16.61 11.17 -6.74
CA PRO A 66 15.22 10.74 -6.82
C PRO A 66 14.67 10.99 -8.23
N HIS A 67 14.13 9.93 -8.84
CA HIS A 67 13.68 9.91 -10.23
C HIS A 67 12.17 9.61 -10.33
N THR A 68 11.50 10.28 -11.27
CA THR A 68 10.12 10.76 -11.22
C THR A 68 9.13 10.08 -12.19
N LEU A 69 7.86 9.84 -11.77
CA LEU A 69 6.66 9.81 -12.63
C LEU A 69 5.44 10.46 -11.94
N SER A 70 4.79 11.43 -12.62
CA SER A 70 3.40 11.87 -12.42
C SER A 70 2.93 12.80 -13.54
N ASP A 71 1.63 12.77 -13.87
CA ASP A 71 0.95 13.57 -14.92
C ASP A 71 0.70 15.07 -14.54
N ALA A 72 1.60 15.69 -13.77
CA ALA A 72 1.47 17.10 -13.40
C ALA A 72 2.27 18.01 -14.35
N VAL A 73 1.63 19.06 -14.88
CA VAL A 73 2.08 19.94 -15.99
C VAL A 73 3.33 20.77 -15.68
N ASP A 74 3.88 20.75 -14.47
CA ASP A 74 4.92 21.71 -14.09
C ASP A 74 5.95 21.10 -13.11
N VAL A 75 6.77 20.17 -13.60
CA VAL A 75 7.84 19.56 -12.80
C VAL A 75 9.20 19.88 -13.42
N ASP A 76 9.98 20.70 -12.73
CA ASP A 76 11.38 20.95 -13.03
C ASP A 76 12.16 19.61 -12.98
N PRO A 77 12.70 19.12 -14.10
CA PRO A 77 13.35 17.81 -14.18
C PRO A 77 14.63 17.70 -13.33
N LYS A 78 15.12 18.83 -12.78
CA LYS A 78 16.28 18.88 -11.89
C LYS A 78 15.92 18.77 -10.41
N LYS A 79 14.63 18.74 -10.06
CA LYS A 79 14.15 18.70 -8.68
C LYS A 79 13.54 17.34 -8.32
N PRO A 80 13.77 16.83 -7.09
CA PRO A 80 13.05 15.67 -6.56
C PRO A 80 11.54 15.86 -6.64
N ILE A 81 10.79 14.86 -7.13
CA ILE A 81 9.33 14.86 -6.90
C ILE A 81 9.08 14.64 -5.41
N ASP A 82 8.15 15.44 -4.88
CA ASP A 82 7.64 15.25 -3.54
C ASP A 82 6.97 13.86 -3.41
N PHE A 83 7.47 13.05 -2.48
CA PHE A 83 7.02 11.67 -2.27
C PHE A 83 5.51 11.54 -1.95
N SER A 84 4.84 12.63 -1.54
CA SER A 84 3.38 12.65 -1.34
C SER A 84 2.59 12.34 -2.62
N VAL A 85 3.18 12.55 -3.80
CA VAL A 85 2.57 12.22 -5.10
C VAL A 85 2.26 10.72 -5.20
N TYR A 86 3.16 9.85 -4.71
CA TYR A 86 2.97 8.39 -4.74
C TYR A 86 1.98 7.87 -3.69
N SER A 87 1.60 8.71 -2.71
CA SER A 87 0.59 8.34 -1.70
C SER A 87 -0.86 8.62 -2.11
N GLY A 88 -1.08 9.15 -3.32
CA GLY A 88 -2.37 9.70 -3.72
C GLY A 88 -2.75 10.94 -2.90
N GLY A 89 -1.78 11.78 -2.53
CA GLY A 89 -2.01 13.03 -1.80
C GLY A 89 -2.16 12.91 -0.27
N LYS A 90 -1.80 11.77 0.34
CA LYS A 90 -1.85 11.59 1.80
C LYS A 90 -0.61 12.22 2.46
N ARG A 91 -0.76 13.47 2.93
CA ARG A 91 0.30 14.28 3.59
C ARG A 91 0.80 13.77 4.96
N TRP A 92 0.34 12.62 5.44
CA TRP A 92 0.60 12.12 6.81
C TRP A 92 1.40 10.81 6.86
N ILE A 93 1.87 10.29 5.72
CA ILE A 93 2.66 9.06 5.68
C ILE A 93 4.12 9.40 6.00
N ASP A 94 4.64 8.81 7.09
CA ASP A 94 6.07 8.75 7.34
C ASP A 94 6.68 7.71 6.39
N TRP A 95 7.14 8.19 5.24
CA TRP A 95 7.74 7.34 4.22
C TRP A 95 8.99 6.63 4.72
N LYS A 96 9.80 7.26 5.56
CA LYS A 96 11.00 6.62 6.11
C LYS A 96 10.62 5.37 6.90
N LYS A 97 9.57 5.46 7.71
CA LYS A 97 9.01 4.34 8.46
C LYS A 97 8.37 3.29 7.55
N GLU A 98 7.66 3.72 6.52
CA GLU A 98 6.97 2.78 5.61
C GLU A 98 7.93 1.97 4.74
N ALA A 99 9.00 2.55 4.19
CA ALA A 99 10.01 1.72 3.53
C ALA A 99 10.72 0.79 4.50
N GLN A 100 11.01 1.23 5.72
CA GLN A 100 11.63 0.34 6.69
C GLN A 100 10.75 -0.89 6.92
N ARG A 101 9.44 -0.68 7.11
CA ARG A 101 8.47 -1.77 7.22
C ARG A 101 8.50 -2.68 6.00
N LEU A 102 8.53 -2.13 4.78
CA LEU A 102 8.56 -2.91 3.55
C LEU A 102 9.88 -3.66 3.35
N ASP A 103 11.00 -3.09 3.78
CA ASP A 103 12.30 -3.76 3.79
C ASP A 103 12.30 -4.96 4.74
N ASP A 104 11.63 -4.83 5.89
CA ASP A 104 11.55 -5.87 6.90
C ASP A 104 10.57 -6.98 6.48
N ASP A 105 9.44 -6.61 5.87
CA ASP A 105 8.44 -7.57 5.36
C ASP A 105 8.92 -8.26 4.06
N PHE A 106 9.60 -7.54 3.18
CA PHE A 106 10.01 -7.97 1.85
C PHE A 106 11.49 -7.65 1.58
N PRO A 107 12.43 -8.29 2.28
CA PRO A 107 13.86 -8.07 2.09
C PRO A 107 14.31 -8.44 0.67
N ILE A 108 13.58 -9.31 -0.02
CA ILE A 108 13.83 -9.70 -1.40
C ILE A 108 12.57 -9.50 -2.22
N ILE A 109 12.69 -8.74 -3.31
CA ILE A 109 11.60 -8.48 -4.24
C ILE A 109 12.06 -8.85 -5.64
N VAL A 110 11.22 -9.55 -6.40
CA VAL A 110 11.49 -9.92 -7.78
C VAL A 110 10.42 -9.31 -8.67
N PHE A 111 10.79 -8.28 -9.41
CA PHE A 111 9.98 -7.85 -10.54
C PHE A 111 10.18 -8.82 -11.70
N SER A 112 9.09 -9.46 -12.11
CA SER A 112 9.06 -10.62 -12.99
C SER A 112 8.09 -10.41 -14.16
N LYS A 113 8.16 -11.32 -15.13
CA LYS A 113 7.12 -11.53 -16.12
C LYS A 113 6.76 -13.01 -16.24
N THR A 114 5.47 -13.33 -16.28
CA THR A 114 4.99 -14.73 -16.26
C THR A 114 5.52 -15.56 -17.44
N TYR A 115 5.57 -14.98 -18.64
CA TYR A 115 6.02 -15.65 -19.87
C TYR A 115 7.54 -15.63 -20.05
N CYS A 116 8.29 -14.86 -19.26
CA CYS A 116 9.72 -14.65 -19.48
C CYS A 116 10.55 -15.84 -18.98
N PRO A 117 11.34 -16.51 -19.85
CA PRO A 117 12.16 -17.66 -19.45
C PRO A 117 13.22 -17.29 -18.39
N TYR A 118 13.85 -16.11 -18.50
CA TYR A 118 14.80 -15.62 -17.50
C TYR A 118 14.15 -15.38 -16.13
N SER A 119 12.90 -14.90 -16.10
CA SER A 119 12.18 -14.70 -14.85
C SER A 119 11.86 -16.03 -14.18
N LYS A 120 11.44 -17.05 -14.96
CA LYS A 120 11.25 -18.42 -14.46
C LYS A 120 12.54 -19.00 -13.90
N ARG A 121 13.64 -18.87 -14.65
CA ARG A 121 14.97 -19.35 -14.24
C ARG A 121 15.41 -18.73 -12.91
N ALA A 122 15.31 -17.41 -12.76
CA ALA A 122 15.66 -16.72 -11.52
C ALA A 122 14.77 -17.14 -10.34
N LYS A 123 13.45 -17.26 -10.54
CA LYS A 123 12.54 -17.72 -9.48
C LYS A 123 12.84 -19.14 -9.01
N ASN A 124 13.18 -20.05 -9.93
CA ASN A 124 13.56 -21.41 -9.59
C ASN A 124 14.84 -21.45 -8.75
N LEU A 125 15.85 -20.65 -9.11
CA LEU A 125 17.08 -20.55 -8.32
C LEU A 125 16.79 -19.97 -6.92
N LEU A 126 16.00 -18.90 -6.80
CA LEU A 126 15.64 -18.36 -5.48
C LEU A 126 14.83 -19.37 -4.64
N ALA A 127 13.97 -20.17 -5.28
CA ALA A 127 13.20 -21.21 -4.60
C ALA A 127 14.08 -22.33 -4.04
N SER A 128 15.22 -22.65 -4.67
CA SER A 128 16.14 -23.68 -4.16
C SER A 128 16.87 -23.26 -2.89
N TYR A 129 16.78 -21.98 -2.49
CA TYR A 129 17.35 -21.46 -1.25
C TYR A 129 16.37 -21.47 -0.06
N ASP A 130 15.09 -21.86 -0.24
CA ASP A 130 14.09 -21.92 0.84
C ASP A 130 14.14 -20.68 1.78
N ILE A 131 14.12 -19.50 1.17
CA ILE A 131 14.40 -18.23 1.87
C ILE A 131 13.22 -17.81 2.74
N GLN A 132 13.50 -17.34 3.94
CA GLN A 132 12.55 -16.79 4.90
C GLN A 132 12.94 -15.37 5.33
N PRO A 133 12.03 -14.37 5.21
CA PRO A 133 10.72 -14.47 4.56
C PRO A 133 10.83 -14.73 3.05
N SER A 134 9.81 -15.38 2.48
CA SER A 134 9.82 -15.75 1.05
C SER A 134 9.93 -14.52 0.14
N PRO A 135 10.67 -14.61 -0.99
CA PRO A 135 10.81 -13.52 -1.94
C PRO A 135 9.45 -13.02 -2.45
N HIS A 136 9.23 -11.71 -2.41
CA HIS A 136 8.01 -11.11 -2.90
C HIS A 136 8.06 -10.98 -4.42
N ILE A 137 7.18 -11.68 -5.13
CA ILE A 137 7.16 -11.70 -6.60
C ILE A 137 6.09 -10.73 -7.14
N VAL A 138 6.52 -9.80 -7.99
CA VAL A 138 5.64 -8.88 -8.71
C VAL A 138 5.64 -9.22 -10.19
N GLU A 139 4.56 -9.86 -10.67
CA GLU A 139 4.38 -10.16 -12.10
C GLU A 139 3.89 -8.92 -12.85
N VAL A 140 4.82 -8.17 -13.42
CA VAL A 140 4.57 -6.84 -14.00
C VAL A 140 3.67 -6.91 -15.24
N ASP A 141 3.73 -8.01 -16.00
CA ASP A 141 2.90 -8.23 -17.19
C ASP A 141 1.42 -8.48 -16.88
N LEU A 142 1.08 -8.87 -15.64
CA LEU A 142 -0.32 -9.04 -15.21
C LEU A 142 -0.95 -7.75 -14.69
N ARG A 143 -0.19 -6.66 -14.65
CA ARG A 143 -0.65 -5.38 -14.11
C ARG A 143 -1.13 -4.46 -15.22
N GLY A 144 -2.24 -3.74 -14.98
CA GLY A 144 -2.72 -2.70 -15.89
C GLY A 144 -1.77 -1.51 -16.04
N ASP A 145 -0.91 -1.26 -15.04
CA ASP A 145 0.11 -0.21 -15.03
C ASP A 145 1.52 -0.73 -15.37
N GLY A 146 1.66 -1.94 -15.92
CA GLY A 146 2.94 -2.60 -16.10
C GLY A 146 3.98 -1.82 -16.92
N ALA A 147 3.54 -1.07 -17.94
CA ALA A 147 4.41 -0.22 -18.74
C ALA A 147 5.02 0.94 -17.92
N LEU A 148 4.20 1.56 -17.06
CA LEU A 148 4.61 2.63 -16.15
C LEU A 148 5.61 2.10 -15.12
N VAL A 149 5.31 0.95 -14.51
CA VAL A 149 6.19 0.28 -13.55
C VAL A 149 7.55 -0.06 -14.19
N LYS A 150 7.56 -0.60 -15.42
CA LYS A 150 8.81 -0.86 -16.15
C LYS A 150 9.62 0.42 -16.35
N ALA A 151 8.98 1.52 -16.76
CA ALA A 151 9.65 2.79 -16.97
C ALA A 151 10.29 3.33 -15.68
N LEU A 152 9.56 3.24 -14.56
CA LEU A 152 10.09 3.58 -13.23
C LEU A 152 11.30 2.74 -12.86
N LEU A 153 11.17 1.41 -12.92
CA LEU A 153 12.27 0.50 -12.57
C LEU A 153 13.50 0.77 -13.43
N THR A 154 13.33 1.00 -14.74
CA THR A 154 14.43 1.36 -15.65
C THR A 154 15.12 2.62 -15.18
N ARG A 155 14.35 3.66 -14.86
CA ARG A 155 14.87 4.97 -14.43
C ARG A 155 15.55 4.89 -13.06
N MET A 156 15.02 4.08 -12.14
CA MET A 156 15.43 4.04 -10.73
C MET A 156 16.58 3.06 -10.48
N THR A 157 16.64 1.94 -11.20
CA THR A 157 17.68 0.92 -11.03
C THR A 157 18.65 0.84 -12.21
N GLY A 158 18.42 1.60 -13.28
CA GLY A 158 19.13 1.46 -14.54
C GLY A 158 18.78 0.19 -15.33
N ARG A 159 17.84 -0.65 -14.86
CA ARG A 159 17.53 -1.96 -15.48
C ARG A 159 16.14 -1.95 -16.11
N GLY A 160 16.10 -2.00 -17.44
CA GLY A 160 14.86 -2.06 -18.22
C GLY A 160 14.43 -3.46 -18.67
N THR A 161 15.08 -4.50 -18.15
CA THR A 161 14.80 -5.90 -18.45
C THR A 161 14.25 -6.63 -17.23
N PHE A 162 13.55 -7.74 -17.45
CA PHE A 162 13.05 -8.62 -16.40
C PHE A 162 13.78 -9.97 -16.47
N PRO A 163 14.08 -10.61 -15.32
CA PRO A 163 13.73 -10.14 -13.97
C PRO A 163 14.61 -8.98 -13.51
N ASN A 164 14.09 -8.19 -12.56
CA ASN A 164 14.87 -7.23 -11.79
C ASN A 164 14.72 -7.62 -10.31
N ILE A 165 15.80 -8.14 -9.73
CA ILE A 165 15.83 -8.70 -8.38
C ILE A 165 16.42 -7.65 -7.44
N LEU A 166 15.68 -7.32 -6.40
CA LEU A 166 16.07 -6.35 -5.39
C LEU A 166 16.31 -7.05 -4.05
N VAL A 167 17.36 -6.62 -3.37
CA VAL A 167 17.68 -7.00 -1.99
C VAL A 167 17.79 -5.72 -1.17
N ARG A 168 16.96 -5.59 -0.12
CA ARG A 168 16.85 -4.38 0.69
C ARG A 168 16.73 -3.09 -0.16
N GLY A 169 15.84 -3.16 -1.14
CA GLY A 169 15.59 -2.09 -2.11
C GLY A 169 16.66 -1.86 -3.18
N ARG A 170 17.79 -2.58 -3.16
CA ARG A 170 18.86 -2.38 -4.15
C ARG A 170 18.85 -3.48 -5.20
N SER A 171 18.94 -3.09 -6.48
CA SER A 171 19.01 -4.06 -7.57
C SER A 171 20.33 -4.82 -7.52
N ILE A 172 20.24 -6.15 -7.45
CA ILE A 172 21.38 -7.07 -7.60
C ILE A 172 21.48 -7.64 -9.02
N GLY A 173 20.49 -7.33 -9.88
CA GLY A 173 20.53 -7.63 -11.29
C GLY A 173 19.34 -8.46 -11.79
N GLY A 174 19.59 -9.19 -12.87
CA GLY A 174 18.64 -10.09 -13.52
C GLY A 174 19.01 -11.56 -13.32
N SER A 175 18.53 -12.43 -14.22
CA SER A 175 18.76 -13.87 -14.08
C SER A 175 20.23 -14.25 -14.15
N ASP A 176 20.98 -13.70 -15.11
CA ASP A 176 22.39 -14.08 -15.28
C ASP A 176 23.24 -13.57 -14.12
N ASP A 177 23.00 -12.33 -13.68
CA ASP A 177 23.66 -11.75 -12.50
C ASP A 177 23.42 -12.62 -11.25
N LEU A 178 22.17 -13.06 -11.03
CA LEU A 178 21.82 -13.92 -9.90
C LEU A 178 22.55 -15.26 -9.96
N PHE A 179 22.64 -15.89 -11.14
CA PHE A 179 23.37 -17.14 -11.31
C PHE A 179 24.87 -16.96 -11.11
N SER A 180 25.46 -15.87 -11.61
CA SER A 180 26.88 -15.56 -11.34
C SER A 180 27.14 -15.34 -9.84
N LEU A 181 26.21 -14.73 -9.11
CA LEU A 181 26.31 -14.60 -7.65
C LEU A 181 26.19 -15.95 -6.93
N HIS A 182 25.33 -16.85 -7.42
CA HIS A 182 25.20 -18.20 -6.90
C HIS A 182 26.49 -19.01 -7.12
N GLU A 183 26.99 -19.07 -8.36
CA GLU A 183 28.20 -19.81 -8.73
C GLU A 183 29.44 -19.31 -8.00
N SER A 184 29.53 -18.00 -7.75
CA SER A 184 30.61 -17.39 -6.97
C SER A 184 30.41 -17.48 -5.44
N SER A 185 29.38 -18.18 -4.96
CA SER A 185 29.00 -18.29 -3.54
C SER A 185 28.68 -16.94 -2.85
N LYS A 186 28.57 -15.84 -3.60
CA LYS A 186 28.27 -14.51 -3.08
C LYS A 186 26.79 -14.31 -2.78
N LEU A 187 25.91 -15.05 -3.46
CA LEU A 187 24.46 -14.96 -3.22
C LEU A 187 24.12 -15.28 -1.77
N ALA A 188 24.71 -16.34 -1.22
CA ALA A 188 24.51 -16.72 0.19
C ALA A 188 24.88 -15.58 1.15
N GLN A 189 26.01 -14.90 0.91
CA GLN A 189 26.42 -13.75 1.71
C GLN A 189 25.41 -12.60 1.60
N ILE A 190 24.96 -12.27 0.39
CA ILE A 190 23.96 -11.21 0.17
C ILE A 190 22.66 -11.50 0.91
N LEU A 191 22.19 -12.75 0.90
CA LEU A 191 20.99 -13.18 1.61
C LEU A 191 21.15 -13.06 3.13
N GLN A 192 22.32 -13.43 3.65
CA GLN A 192 22.65 -13.29 5.07
C GLN A 192 22.72 -11.82 5.50
N ASP A 193 23.39 -10.98 4.71
CA ASP A 193 23.51 -9.53 4.96
C ASP A 193 22.14 -8.83 4.89
N ALA A 194 21.22 -9.37 4.10
CA ALA A 194 19.83 -8.93 4.05
C ALA A 194 19.01 -9.35 5.27
N GLY A 195 19.57 -10.14 6.20
CA GLY A 195 18.90 -10.63 7.39
C GLY A 195 17.87 -11.71 7.10
N THR A 196 18.04 -12.48 6.02
CA THR A 196 17.16 -13.60 5.68
C THR A 196 17.73 -14.92 6.19
N GLU A 197 16.84 -15.84 6.56
CA GLU A 197 17.20 -17.24 6.80
C GLU A 197 17.05 -18.00 5.48
N PHE A 198 17.96 -18.93 5.17
CA PHE A 198 17.88 -19.72 3.94
C PHE A 198 18.52 -21.10 4.11
N ARG A 199 18.09 -22.06 3.29
CA ARG A 199 18.66 -23.40 3.18
C ARG A 199 18.83 -23.76 1.72
N THR A 200 20.06 -24.06 1.32
CA THR A 200 20.32 -24.57 -0.02
C THR A 200 19.83 -26.01 -0.11
N GLN A 201 18.88 -26.26 -0.99
CA GLN A 201 18.57 -27.61 -1.44
C GLN A 201 19.62 -27.98 -2.49
N ASP A 202 20.21 -29.18 -2.38
CA ASP A 202 21.08 -29.70 -3.43
C ASP A 202 20.24 -29.85 -4.71
N VAL A 203 20.49 -29.00 -5.70
CA VAL A 203 19.84 -29.02 -7.03
C VAL A 203 20.68 -29.79 -8.03
#